data_AF-A0A6A5RZ64-F1
#
_entry.id   AF-A0A6A5RZ64-F1
#
_cell.length_a   1.000
_cell.length_b   1.000
_cell.length_c   1.000
_cell.angle_alpha   90.00
_cell.angle_beta   90.00
_cell.angle_gamma   90.00
#
_symmetry.space_group_name_H-M   'P 1'
#
loop_
_entity.id
_entity.type
_entity.pdbx_description
1 polymer ?
#
loop_
_entity_poly.entity_id
_entity_poly.type
_entity_poly.pdbx_seq_one_letter_code
_entity_poly.pdbx_strand_id
1 'polypeptide(L)'
;MSLSRPTTSRLPRLVTRSFIRAPKHQFRTPFHTTTRQTLHVLPEMADERPTGLKANKGIELLTWGTPNGWKASILLEELKEAYGKDYAWQGINISQNIQKEEWFTKLGPNGRIPVIVDHDKGDFAVQEGLAILTYLTRHYDPDHKFSFTDDLDVSRAEQWMAWQHGGLGPMQGQANHFNRFAKERIAYGMQRYTGETERLVGILEKQLKSNDYLVGNKFSIADIANFGWIHMLRFSGVELDDFPSLKAWWERILARPGVQRGLNIPSKSGFGNDTYLQKLKDDKEFAEKERELREKVKAAKEQYGYKYSSP
;
A
#
# COMPACT_ATOMS: atom_id res chain seq x y z
N MET A 1 17.63 -73.33 7.19
CA MET A 1 17.29 -74.36 6.18
C MET A 1 15.84 -74.12 5.75
N SER A 2 15.64 -73.52 4.58
CA SER A 2 15.10 -74.15 3.34
C SER A 2 13.56 -74.08 3.29
N LEU A 3 12.98 -73.05 2.66
CA LEU A 3 12.58 -72.92 1.23
C LEU A 3 11.18 -73.46 0.95
N SER A 4 10.27 -72.59 0.46
CA SER A 4 9.65 -72.71 -0.88
C SER A 4 8.54 -71.66 -1.13
N ARG A 5 8.68 -70.95 -2.26
CA ARG A 5 7.61 -70.33 -3.09
C ARG A 5 7.60 -71.14 -4.41
N PRO A 6 6.50 -71.26 -5.20
CA PRO A 6 6.10 -70.21 -6.17
C PRO A 6 4.57 -70.15 -6.47
N THR A 7 3.98 -69.10 -7.05
CA THR A 7 3.94 -68.87 -8.51
C THR A 7 3.23 -67.55 -8.87
N THR A 8 3.59 -67.07 -10.05
CA THR A 8 3.28 -65.80 -10.73
C THR A 8 2.10 -65.92 -11.70
N SER A 9 1.37 -64.83 -11.99
CA SER A 9 0.81 -64.61 -13.33
C SER A 9 1.22 -63.24 -13.89
N ARG A 10 1.62 -63.27 -15.16
CA ARG A 10 2.16 -62.17 -15.98
C ARG A 10 1.03 -61.59 -16.83
N LEU A 11 1.11 -60.29 -17.14
CA LEU A 11 0.58 -59.73 -18.39
C LEU A 11 1.66 -58.86 -19.06
N PRO A 12 1.67 -58.75 -20.41
CA PRO A 12 2.89 -58.62 -21.19
C PRO A 12 3.22 -57.19 -21.62
N ARG A 13 4.52 -56.96 -21.88
CA ARG A 13 5.01 -55.83 -22.70
C ARG A 13 4.98 -56.23 -24.17
N LEU A 14 4.50 -55.32 -25.02
CA LEU A 14 4.81 -55.30 -26.45
C LEU A 14 5.28 -53.88 -26.82
N VAL A 15 6.41 -53.85 -27.51
CA VAL A 15 7.12 -52.69 -28.05
C VAL A 15 6.84 -52.67 -29.55
N THR A 16 6.54 -51.51 -30.16
CA THR A 16 7.30 -50.92 -31.29
C THR A 16 6.61 -49.69 -31.93
N ARG A 17 7.49 -48.87 -32.52
CA ARG A 17 7.41 -47.50 -33.05
C ARG A 17 6.39 -47.27 -34.17
N SER A 18 5.89 -46.03 -34.27
CA SER A 18 5.88 -45.31 -35.56
C SER A 18 5.84 -43.78 -35.38
N PHE A 19 6.56 -43.09 -36.25
CA PHE A 19 6.76 -41.65 -36.32
C PHE A 19 5.50 -40.93 -36.81
N ILE A 20 5.10 -39.84 -36.15
CA ILE A 20 4.26 -38.81 -36.78
C ILE A 20 4.89 -37.44 -36.50
N ARG A 21 5.36 -36.81 -37.58
CA ARG A 21 5.84 -35.42 -37.66
C ARG A 21 4.67 -34.47 -37.36
N ALA A 22 4.84 -33.57 -36.39
CA ALA A 22 3.99 -32.39 -36.25
C ALA A 22 4.49 -31.27 -37.19
N PRO A 23 3.61 -30.55 -37.91
CA PRO A 23 4.01 -29.47 -38.80
C PRO A 23 4.43 -28.22 -38.02
N LYS A 24 5.55 -27.63 -38.42
CA LYS A 24 5.99 -26.29 -38.02
C LYS A 24 5.09 -25.26 -38.70
N HIS A 25 4.19 -24.62 -37.96
CA HIS A 25 3.62 -23.35 -38.38
C HIS A 25 4.33 -22.20 -37.66
N GLN A 26 5.19 -21.53 -38.42
CA GLN A 26 5.69 -20.19 -38.11
C GLN A 26 4.53 -19.20 -38.24
N PHE A 27 4.05 -18.69 -37.11
CA PHE A 27 3.35 -17.41 -37.10
C PHE A 27 4.36 -16.33 -36.70
N ARG A 28 4.92 -15.66 -37.72
CA ARG A 28 5.53 -14.34 -37.56
C ARG A 28 4.38 -13.33 -37.55
N THR A 29 4.08 -12.76 -36.39
CA THR A 29 3.33 -11.51 -36.28
C THR A 29 4.31 -10.35 -36.11
N PRO A 30 4.13 -9.23 -36.83
CA PRO A 30 5.03 -8.09 -36.72
C PRO A 30 4.79 -7.37 -35.38
N PHE A 31 5.89 -7.05 -34.69
CA PHE A 31 5.87 -6.13 -33.56
C PHE A 31 5.45 -4.75 -34.06
N HIS A 32 4.20 -4.37 -33.80
CA HIS A 32 3.82 -2.95 -33.80
C HIS A 32 4.40 -2.32 -32.53
N THR A 33 5.42 -1.49 -32.72
CA THR A 33 5.90 -0.50 -31.76
C THR A 33 4.74 0.42 -31.42
N THR A 34 4.05 0.13 -30.31
CA THR A 34 3.10 1.07 -29.73
C THR A 34 3.92 2.09 -28.94
N THR A 35 3.89 3.34 -29.42
CA THR A 35 4.47 4.50 -28.77
C THR A 35 4.07 4.51 -27.29
N ARG A 36 5.06 4.38 -26.42
CA ARG A 36 4.91 4.47 -24.97
C ARG A 36 4.44 5.90 -24.65
N GLN A 37 3.14 6.11 -24.48
CA GLN A 37 2.63 7.35 -23.92
C GLN A 37 3.16 7.47 -22.49
N THR A 38 4.18 8.31 -22.34
CA THR A 38 4.73 8.74 -21.07
C THR A 38 3.70 9.60 -20.35
N LEU A 39 3.12 9.07 -19.27
CA LEU A 39 2.44 9.86 -18.25
C LEU A 39 3.50 10.73 -17.54
N HIS A 40 3.70 11.95 -18.04
CA HIS A 40 4.15 13.09 -17.21
C HIS A 40 2.93 13.53 -16.38
N VAL A 41 2.99 13.89 -15.10
CA VAL A 41 4.00 14.66 -14.36
C VAL A 41 4.06 14.11 -12.91
N LEU A 42 5.20 13.58 -12.50
CA LEU A 42 5.61 13.56 -11.10
C LEU A 42 6.74 14.61 -10.97
N PRO A 43 6.83 15.37 -9.87
CA PRO A 43 7.86 16.38 -9.73
C PRO A 43 9.24 15.70 -9.82
N GLU A 44 10.09 16.19 -10.75
CA GLU A 44 11.51 15.86 -10.77
C GLU A 44 12.13 16.36 -9.46
N MET A 45 12.69 15.42 -8.69
CA MET A 45 13.50 15.74 -7.52
C MET A 45 14.94 15.97 -7.98
N ALA A 46 15.53 17.04 -7.48
CA ALA A 46 16.92 17.44 -7.68
C ALA A 46 17.93 16.68 -6.78
N ASP A 47 17.53 15.58 -6.14
CA ASP A 47 18.44 14.70 -5.41
C ASP A 47 19.06 13.68 -6.39
N GLU A 48 20.36 13.44 -6.26
CA GLU A 48 21.05 12.37 -6.99
C GLU A 48 20.31 11.03 -6.80
N ARG A 49 20.21 10.24 -7.88
CA ARG A 49 19.56 8.92 -7.84
C ARG A 49 20.22 8.08 -6.73
N PRO A 50 19.46 7.59 -5.74
CA PRO A 50 20.03 6.82 -4.64
C PRO A 50 20.61 5.49 -5.14
N THR A 51 21.84 5.19 -4.71
CA THR A 51 22.59 3.97 -5.05
C THR A 51 23.04 3.19 -3.81
N GLY A 52 22.68 3.64 -2.61
CA GLY A 52 23.09 3.10 -1.33
C GLY A 52 22.57 3.94 -0.17
N LEU A 53 22.97 3.61 1.06
CA LEU A 53 22.71 4.41 2.26
C LEU A 53 23.55 5.70 2.24
N LYS A 54 23.01 6.79 2.79
CA LYS A 54 23.72 8.09 2.87
C LYS A 54 23.98 8.58 4.29
N ALA A 55 23.43 7.92 5.30
CA ALA A 55 23.72 8.19 6.70
C ALA A 55 24.60 7.09 7.31
N ASN A 56 25.19 7.41 8.46
CA ASN A 56 25.99 6.49 9.27
C ASN A 56 25.67 6.60 10.78
N LYS A 57 24.59 7.32 11.11
CA LYS A 57 24.11 7.55 12.47
C LYS A 57 22.60 7.83 12.44
N GLY A 58 21.88 7.44 13.49
CA GLY A 58 20.44 7.65 13.60
C GLY A 58 19.62 6.76 12.66
N ILE A 59 18.40 7.19 12.38
CA ILE A 59 17.51 6.52 11.44
C ILE A 59 17.72 7.07 10.04
N GLU A 60 17.83 6.18 9.06
CA GLU A 60 17.72 6.50 7.64
C GLU A 60 16.46 5.87 7.04
N LEU A 61 15.57 6.70 6.48
CA LEU A 61 14.31 6.29 5.86
C LEU A 61 14.45 6.22 4.33
N LEU A 62 14.25 5.04 3.76
CA LEU A 62 14.15 4.83 2.32
C LEU A 62 12.66 4.74 1.94
N THR A 63 12.10 5.78 1.32
CA THR A 63 10.64 5.91 1.14
C THR A 63 10.23 6.57 -0.18
N TRP A 64 8.93 6.57 -0.45
CA TRP A 64 8.30 7.33 -1.54
C TRP A 64 6.91 7.79 -1.11
N GLY A 65 6.40 8.87 -1.73
CA GLY A 65 5.12 9.51 -1.42
C GLY A 65 3.92 8.62 -1.75
N THR A 66 3.63 7.65 -0.88
CA THR A 66 2.58 6.64 -1.01
C THR A 66 1.95 6.37 0.36
N PRO A 67 0.72 5.81 0.44
CA PRO A 67 0.10 5.43 1.71
C PRO A 67 0.98 4.60 2.64
N ASN A 68 1.77 3.67 2.09
CA ASN A 68 2.68 2.86 2.89
C ASN A 68 3.95 3.62 3.30
N GLY A 69 4.50 4.44 2.40
CA GLY A 69 5.66 5.27 2.71
C GLY A 69 5.39 6.31 3.80
N TRP A 70 4.19 6.89 3.80
CA TRP A 70 3.79 7.89 4.78
C TRP A 70 3.70 7.38 6.21
N LYS A 71 3.48 6.08 6.43
CA LYS A 71 3.46 5.51 7.79
C LYS A 71 4.74 5.85 8.54
N ALA A 72 5.88 5.58 7.90
CA ALA A 72 7.19 5.79 8.49
C ALA A 72 7.53 7.27 8.61
N SER A 73 7.31 8.06 7.55
CA SER A 73 7.64 9.50 7.59
C SER A 73 6.76 10.27 8.57
N ILE A 74 5.46 9.94 8.68
CA ILE A 74 4.56 10.56 9.68
C ILE A 74 5.06 10.25 11.09
N LEU A 75 5.32 8.98 11.43
CA LEU A 75 5.78 8.65 12.77
C LEU A 75 7.14 9.29 13.08
N LEU A 76 8.07 9.32 12.13
CA LEU A 76 9.38 9.95 12.33
C LEU A 76 9.27 11.47 12.53
N GLU A 77 8.37 12.16 11.81
CA GLU A 77 8.12 13.59 12.01
C GLU A 77 7.41 13.88 13.34
N GLU A 78 6.53 13.00 13.80
CA GLU A 78 5.88 13.06 15.11
C GLU A 78 6.89 12.81 16.24
N LEU A 79 7.79 11.84 16.10
CA LEU A 79 8.90 11.59 17.04
C LEU A 79 9.92 12.74 17.06
N LYS A 80 10.21 13.33 15.90
CA LYS A 80 11.05 14.52 15.81
C LYS A 80 10.45 15.69 16.59
N GLU A 81 9.15 15.92 16.45
CA GLU A 81 8.44 16.98 17.19
C GLU A 81 8.40 16.70 18.69
N ALA A 82 8.12 15.45 19.08
CA ALA A 82 7.94 15.08 20.47
C ALA A 82 9.26 14.97 21.26
N TYR A 83 10.35 14.57 20.61
CA TYR A 83 11.59 14.15 21.27
C TYR A 83 12.88 14.68 20.62
N GLY A 84 12.79 15.46 19.54
CA GLY A 84 13.97 15.93 18.80
C GLY A 84 14.72 14.81 18.06
N LYS A 85 14.05 13.70 17.73
CA LYS A 85 14.66 12.59 16.97
C LYS A 85 14.89 12.98 15.52
N ASP A 86 16.09 13.47 15.22
CA ASP A 86 16.52 13.67 13.83
C ASP A 86 16.72 12.33 13.10
N TYR A 87 16.49 12.36 11.79
CA TYR A 87 16.63 11.22 10.89
C TYR A 87 16.97 11.72 9.47
N ALA A 88 17.64 10.88 8.69
CA ALA A 88 17.85 11.10 7.27
C ALA A 88 16.77 10.38 6.46
N TRP A 89 16.50 10.84 5.23
CA TRP A 89 15.63 10.12 4.31
C TRP A 89 16.15 10.19 2.87
N GLN A 90 15.78 9.19 2.07
CA GLN A 90 16.04 9.13 0.63
C GLN A 90 14.76 8.80 -0.14
N GLY A 91 14.55 9.52 -1.24
CA GLY A 91 13.44 9.28 -2.16
C GLY A 91 13.73 8.11 -3.09
N ILE A 92 13.09 6.97 -2.87
CA ILE A 92 13.19 5.78 -3.71
C ILE A 92 12.08 5.81 -4.76
N ASN A 93 12.37 6.40 -5.92
CA ASN A 93 11.40 6.49 -7.01
C ASN A 93 11.03 5.09 -7.56
N ILE A 94 9.88 4.59 -7.10
CA ILE A 94 9.42 3.23 -7.40
C ILE A 94 9.10 3.00 -8.88
N SER A 95 8.84 4.06 -9.65
CA SER A 95 8.59 3.97 -11.10
C SER A 95 9.87 3.62 -11.89
N GLN A 96 11.04 3.89 -11.31
CA GLN A 96 12.35 3.58 -11.88
C GLN A 96 12.91 2.25 -11.37
N ASN A 97 12.11 1.47 -10.62
CA ASN A 97 12.49 0.19 -10.01
C ASN A 97 13.74 0.23 -9.11
N ILE A 98 14.08 1.38 -8.50
CA ILE A 98 15.22 1.51 -7.58
C ILE A 98 15.11 0.50 -6.42
N GLN A 99 13.91 0.31 -5.89
CA GLN A 99 13.60 -0.66 -4.82
C GLN A 99 13.86 -2.12 -5.20
N LYS A 100 14.19 -2.41 -6.46
CA LYS A 100 14.53 -3.75 -6.96
C LYS A 100 16.04 -3.95 -7.16
N GLU A 101 16.85 -2.91 -6.97
CA GLU A 101 18.30 -3.00 -7.06
C GLU A 101 18.88 -3.82 -5.90
N GLU A 102 20.07 -4.38 -6.12
CA GLU A 102 20.73 -5.30 -5.18
C GLU A 102 20.98 -4.63 -3.82
N TRP A 103 21.45 -3.38 -3.81
CA TRP A 103 21.73 -2.66 -2.57
C TRP A 103 20.47 -2.46 -1.72
N PHE A 104 19.32 -2.21 -2.35
CA PHE A 104 18.05 -2.03 -1.65
C PHE A 104 17.51 -3.38 -1.16
N THR A 105 17.54 -4.41 -1.99
CA THR A 105 17.01 -5.73 -1.64
C THR A 105 17.85 -6.46 -0.59
N LYS A 106 19.13 -6.10 -0.42
CA LYS A 106 19.94 -6.50 0.75
C LYS A 106 19.38 -5.99 2.08
N LEU A 107 18.72 -4.82 2.08
CA LEU A 107 18.07 -4.23 3.26
C LEU A 107 16.64 -4.75 3.43
N GLY A 108 15.88 -4.79 2.33
CA GLY A 108 14.49 -5.22 2.29
C GLY A 108 14.26 -6.24 1.18
N PRO A 109 14.36 -7.56 1.42
CA PRO A 109 14.26 -8.60 0.39
C PRO A 109 12.95 -8.62 -0.40
N ASN A 110 11.86 -8.04 0.12
CA ASN A 110 10.61 -7.86 -0.64
C ASN A 110 10.76 -6.84 -1.81
N GLY A 111 11.78 -5.98 -1.74
CA GLY A 111 12.04 -4.91 -2.68
C GLY A 111 10.86 -3.94 -2.76
N ARG A 112 10.41 -3.47 -1.60
CA ARG A 112 9.28 -2.54 -1.42
C ARG A 112 9.65 -1.48 -0.41
N ILE A 113 9.16 -0.27 -0.62
CA ILE A 113 9.20 0.82 0.35
C ILE A 113 8.01 0.70 1.32
N PRO A 114 8.10 1.32 2.51
CA PRO A 114 9.31 1.91 3.11
C PRO A 114 10.24 0.85 3.71
N VAL A 115 11.51 1.23 3.87
CA VAL A 115 12.52 0.55 4.69
C VAL A 115 13.18 1.61 5.56
N ILE A 116 13.49 1.30 6.81
CA ILE A 116 14.40 2.10 7.64
C ILE A 116 15.69 1.33 7.91
N VAL A 117 16.78 2.05 8.10
CA VAL A 117 18.03 1.52 8.68
C VAL A 117 18.32 2.28 9.96
N ASP A 118 18.53 1.53 11.05
CA ASP A 118 18.94 2.09 12.32
C ASP A 118 20.45 1.91 12.52
N HIS A 119 21.19 2.99 12.21
CA HIS A 119 22.64 3.02 12.35
C HIS A 119 23.10 2.99 13.81
N ASP A 120 22.26 3.48 14.74
CA ASP A 120 22.55 3.42 16.18
C ASP A 120 22.43 1.98 16.72
N LYS A 121 21.86 1.06 15.93
CA LYS A 121 21.68 -0.37 16.23
C LYS A 121 22.48 -1.28 15.31
N GLY A 122 23.61 -0.80 14.78
CA GLY A 122 24.49 -1.61 13.94
C GLY A 122 23.91 -1.85 12.54
N ASP A 123 23.42 -0.78 11.92
CA ASP A 123 22.79 -0.78 10.59
C ASP A 123 21.60 -1.76 10.47
N PHE A 124 20.81 -1.87 11.54
CA PHE A 124 19.68 -2.80 11.56
C PHE A 124 18.57 -2.31 10.62
N ALA A 125 18.35 -3.05 9.53
CA ALA A 125 17.30 -2.76 8.57
C ALA A 125 15.93 -3.29 9.03
N VAL A 126 14.89 -2.46 8.92
CA VAL A 126 13.50 -2.84 9.18
C VAL A 126 12.67 -2.52 7.95
N GLN A 127 12.00 -3.55 7.41
CA GLN A 127 11.04 -3.47 6.32
C GLN A 127 9.63 -3.74 6.84
N GLU A 128 8.62 -3.51 6.00
CA GLU A 128 7.18 -3.58 6.31
C GLU A 128 6.70 -2.46 7.23
N GLY A 129 5.73 -1.67 6.73
CA GLY A 129 5.30 -0.44 7.39
C GLY A 129 4.83 -0.62 8.84
N LEU A 130 4.15 -1.72 9.17
CA LEU A 130 3.71 -1.96 10.55
C LEU A 130 4.87 -2.33 11.48
N ALA A 131 5.79 -3.16 10.99
CA ALA A 131 6.98 -3.52 11.76
C ALA A 131 7.85 -2.28 12.03
N ILE A 132 7.95 -1.37 11.06
CA ILE A 132 8.61 -0.06 11.23
C ILE A 132 7.92 0.77 12.31
N LEU A 133 6.59 0.89 12.30
CA LEU A 133 5.85 1.64 13.33
C LEU A 133 6.07 1.07 14.74
N THR A 134 5.99 -0.26 14.89
CA THR A 134 6.24 -0.94 16.17
C THR A 134 7.69 -0.81 16.61
N TYR A 135 8.65 -0.93 15.69
CA TYR A 135 10.07 -0.77 15.99
C TYR A 135 10.38 0.64 16.51
N LEU A 136 9.91 1.66 15.79
CA LEU A 136 10.16 3.05 16.13
C LEU A 136 9.53 3.41 17.48
N THR A 137 8.31 2.98 17.76
CA THR A 137 7.70 3.23 19.08
C THR A 137 8.43 2.51 20.21
N ARG A 138 8.79 1.24 20.03
CA ARG A 138 9.53 0.47 21.04
C ARG A 138 10.88 1.09 21.41
N HIS A 139 11.56 1.72 20.45
CA HIS A 139 12.92 2.21 20.65
C HIS A 139 13.04 3.73 20.82
N TYR A 140 12.05 4.49 20.36
CA TYR A 140 12.14 5.95 20.26
C TYR A 140 10.90 6.70 20.75
N ASP A 141 9.90 6.02 21.33
CA ASP A 141 8.71 6.64 21.97
C ASP A 141 8.71 6.39 23.50
N PRO A 142 9.67 6.96 24.27
CA PRO A 142 9.87 6.61 25.68
C PRO A 142 8.68 6.95 26.59
N ASP A 143 7.91 7.99 26.25
CA ASP A 143 6.73 8.41 27.02
C ASP A 143 5.44 7.77 26.48
N HIS A 144 5.56 6.84 25.53
CA HIS A 144 4.44 6.19 24.86
C HIS A 144 3.44 7.21 24.27
N LYS A 145 3.90 8.31 23.67
CA LYS A 145 2.99 9.32 23.07
C LYS A 145 2.21 8.78 21.88
N PHE A 146 2.77 7.79 21.17
CA PHE A 146 2.20 7.21 19.95
C PHE A 146 1.92 5.69 20.08
N SER A 147 2.15 5.14 21.27
CA SER A 147 1.96 3.73 21.61
C SER A 147 1.19 3.56 22.92
N PHE A 148 0.95 2.31 23.35
CA PHE A 148 0.22 1.98 24.57
C PHE A 148 1.08 1.14 25.50
N THR A 149 0.81 1.25 26.80
CA THR A 149 1.42 0.42 27.86
C THR A 149 0.43 -0.57 28.47
N ASP A 150 -0.88 -0.31 28.38
CA ASP A 150 -1.91 -1.26 28.76
C ASP A 150 -1.97 -2.40 27.73
N ASP A 151 -1.88 -3.65 28.20
CA ASP A 151 -1.82 -4.83 27.34
C ASP A 151 -3.05 -4.98 26.43
N LEU A 152 -4.24 -4.56 26.89
CA LEU A 152 -5.45 -4.66 26.08
C LEU A 152 -5.49 -3.58 25.01
N ASP A 153 -5.05 -2.36 25.30
CA ASP A 153 -4.93 -1.30 24.30
C ASP A 153 -3.82 -1.58 23.27
N VAL A 154 -2.72 -2.19 23.69
CA VAL A 154 -1.70 -2.73 22.76
C VAL A 154 -2.35 -3.73 21.81
N SER A 155 -3.10 -4.71 22.34
CA SER A 155 -3.78 -5.70 21.52
C SER A 155 -4.81 -5.07 20.57
N ARG A 156 -5.57 -4.05 21.01
CA ARG A 156 -6.51 -3.32 20.15
C ARG A 156 -5.79 -2.60 19.02
N ALA A 157 -4.65 -1.95 19.31
CA ALA A 157 -3.85 -1.29 18.29
C ALA A 157 -3.32 -2.29 17.26
N GLU A 158 -2.79 -3.42 17.71
CA GLU A 158 -2.31 -4.51 16.84
C GLU A 158 -3.42 -5.06 15.94
N GLN A 159 -4.64 -5.23 16.46
CA GLN A 159 -5.79 -5.67 15.66
C GLN A 159 -6.11 -4.68 14.53
N TRP A 160 -6.14 -3.38 14.79
CA TRP A 160 -6.38 -2.36 13.77
C TRP A 160 -5.26 -2.27 12.74
N MET A 161 -4.01 -2.44 13.16
CA MET A 161 -2.87 -2.50 12.24
C MET A 161 -2.96 -3.75 11.36
N ALA A 162 -3.17 -4.93 11.94
CA ALA A 162 -3.31 -6.17 11.18
C ALA A 162 -4.50 -6.14 10.22
N TRP A 163 -5.64 -5.60 10.66
CA TRP A 163 -6.82 -5.36 9.83
C TRP A 163 -6.50 -4.44 8.64
N GLN A 164 -5.75 -3.36 8.87
CA GLN A 164 -5.31 -2.47 7.80
C GLN A 164 -4.45 -3.21 6.78
N HIS A 165 -3.47 -3.99 7.25
CA HIS A 165 -2.48 -4.66 6.41
C HIS A 165 -3.07 -5.82 5.60
N GLY A 166 -3.99 -6.60 6.18
CA GLY A 166 -4.66 -7.71 5.49
C GLY A 166 -5.92 -7.30 4.72
N GLY A 167 -6.55 -6.18 5.09
CA GLY A 167 -7.83 -5.71 4.54
C GLY A 167 -7.69 -4.41 3.77
N LEU A 168 -7.82 -3.26 4.47
CA LEU A 168 -7.97 -1.94 3.85
C LEU A 168 -6.93 -1.65 2.77
N GLY A 169 -5.64 -1.82 3.10
CA GLY A 169 -4.55 -1.49 2.18
C GLY A 169 -4.60 -2.28 0.86
N PRO A 170 -4.56 -3.63 0.92
CA PRO A 170 -4.65 -4.46 -0.28
C PRO A 170 -5.92 -4.24 -1.10
N MET A 171 -7.09 -4.11 -0.46
CA MET A 171 -8.36 -3.95 -1.19
C MET A 171 -8.45 -2.60 -1.90
N GLN A 172 -8.04 -1.52 -1.24
CA GLN A 172 -7.97 -0.21 -1.87
C GLN A 172 -6.88 -0.17 -2.96
N GLY A 173 -5.75 -0.86 -2.77
CA GLY A 173 -4.72 -1.02 -3.79
C GLY A 173 -5.25 -1.70 -5.06
N GLN A 174 -6.08 -2.74 -4.91
CA GLN A 174 -6.74 -3.40 -6.04
C GLN A 174 -7.81 -2.51 -6.68
N ALA A 175 -8.59 -1.75 -5.89
CA ALA A 175 -9.54 -0.77 -6.43
C ALA A 175 -8.82 0.24 -7.34
N ASN A 176 -7.70 0.80 -6.85
CA ASN A 176 -6.86 1.70 -7.64
C ASN A 176 -6.35 1.02 -8.93
N HIS A 177 -5.93 -0.25 -8.84
CA HIS A 177 -5.47 -1.00 -10.02
C HIS A 177 -6.57 -1.15 -11.08
N PHE A 178 -7.71 -1.74 -10.72
CA PHE A 178 -8.79 -1.99 -11.68
C PHE A 178 -9.44 -0.70 -12.21
N ASN A 179 -9.49 0.36 -11.39
CA ASN A 179 -10.08 1.63 -11.81
C ASN A 179 -9.14 2.43 -12.72
N ARG A 180 -7.82 2.36 -12.52
CA ARG A 180 -6.88 3.34 -13.11
C ARG A 180 -5.71 2.75 -13.87
N PHE A 181 -5.13 1.65 -13.38
CA PHE A 181 -3.87 1.12 -13.91
C PHE A 181 -4.03 -0.09 -14.82
N ALA A 182 -5.12 -0.84 -14.70
CA ALA A 182 -5.43 -1.95 -15.59
C ALA A 182 -5.56 -1.45 -17.04
N LYS A 183 -4.94 -2.20 -17.97
CA LYS A 183 -4.96 -1.89 -19.41
C LYS A 183 -6.38 -1.97 -19.99
N GLU A 184 -7.19 -2.85 -19.41
CA GLU A 184 -8.59 -3.07 -19.78
C GLU A 184 -9.50 -2.77 -18.60
N ARG A 185 -10.72 -2.31 -18.88
CA ARG A 185 -11.75 -2.07 -17.85
C ARG A 185 -12.53 -3.35 -17.59
N ILE A 186 -12.27 -3.97 -16.44
CA ILE A 186 -12.90 -5.23 -16.04
C ILE A 186 -13.97 -4.90 -14.98
N ALA A 187 -15.23 -4.86 -15.41
CA ALA A 187 -16.37 -4.45 -14.58
C ALA A 187 -16.41 -5.19 -13.23
N TYR A 188 -16.25 -6.52 -13.24
CA TYR A 188 -16.26 -7.31 -12.01
C TYR A 188 -15.14 -6.90 -11.03
N GLY A 189 -13.92 -6.65 -11.51
CA GLY A 189 -12.80 -6.21 -10.69
C GLY A 189 -13.04 -4.82 -10.10
N MET A 190 -13.50 -3.87 -10.93
CA MET A 190 -13.81 -2.51 -10.51
C MET A 190 -14.84 -2.49 -9.37
N GLN A 191 -15.99 -3.16 -9.56
CA GLN A 191 -17.05 -3.18 -8.54
C GLN A 191 -16.63 -3.94 -7.29
N ARG A 192 -15.95 -5.09 -7.42
CA ARG A 192 -15.56 -5.93 -6.29
C ARG A 192 -14.64 -5.17 -5.34
N TYR A 193 -13.59 -4.55 -5.85
CA TYR A 193 -12.59 -3.91 -5.01
C TYR A 193 -12.99 -2.50 -4.56
N THR A 194 -13.72 -1.75 -5.39
CA THR A 194 -14.30 -0.47 -4.92
C THR A 194 -15.33 -0.75 -3.83
N GLY A 195 -16.23 -1.72 -4.03
CA GLY A 195 -17.22 -2.10 -3.03
C GLY A 195 -16.61 -2.62 -1.73
N GLU A 196 -15.60 -3.50 -1.80
CA GLU A 196 -14.91 -3.95 -0.59
C GLU A 196 -14.19 -2.81 0.13
N THR A 197 -13.61 -1.84 -0.61
CA THR A 197 -13.04 -0.62 -0.01
C THR A 197 -14.11 0.17 0.74
N GLU A 198 -15.28 0.39 0.14
CA GLU A 198 -16.41 1.05 0.82
C GLU A 198 -16.82 0.33 2.10
N ARG A 199 -16.93 -1.00 2.05
CA ARG A 199 -17.32 -1.81 3.21
C ARG A 199 -16.32 -1.65 4.37
N LEU A 200 -15.02 -1.70 4.06
CA LEU A 200 -13.95 -1.53 5.05
C LEU A 200 -13.90 -0.11 5.63
N VAL A 201 -14.12 0.90 4.79
CA VAL A 201 -14.28 2.31 5.22
C VAL A 201 -15.49 2.47 6.15
N GLY A 202 -16.59 1.75 5.87
CA GLY A 202 -17.75 1.70 6.76
C GLY A 202 -17.47 1.11 8.14
N ILE A 203 -16.55 0.15 8.25
CA ILE A 203 -16.11 -0.38 9.55
C ILE A 203 -15.37 0.71 10.35
N LEU A 204 -14.52 1.50 9.70
CA LEU A 204 -13.85 2.62 10.35
C LEU A 204 -14.84 3.70 10.77
N GLU A 205 -15.81 4.04 9.91
CA GLU A 205 -16.91 4.95 10.25
C GLU A 205 -17.63 4.48 11.52
N LYS A 206 -17.99 3.19 11.60
CA LYS A 206 -18.65 2.64 12.79
C LYS A 206 -17.77 2.70 14.04
N GLN A 207 -16.48 2.39 13.93
CA GLN A 207 -15.54 2.49 15.04
C GLN A 207 -15.43 3.93 15.56
N LEU A 208 -15.35 4.89 14.65
CA LEU A 208 -15.09 6.30 14.95
C LEU A 208 -16.34 7.08 15.37
N LYS A 209 -17.54 6.48 15.28
CA LYS A 209 -18.77 7.06 15.86
C LYS A 209 -18.70 7.23 17.37
N SER A 210 -17.88 6.44 18.05
CA SER A 210 -17.81 6.44 19.52
C SER A 210 -16.40 6.69 20.06
N ASN A 211 -15.43 6.99 19.18
CA ASN A 211 -14.03 7.15 19.54
C ASN A 211 -13.40 8.26 18.70
N ASP A 212 -12.55 9.08 19.31
CA ASP A 212 -11.80 10.11 18.57
C ASP A 212 -10.69 9.51 17.67
N TYR A 213 -10.19 8.33 18.04
CA TYR A 213 -9.14 7.57 17.36
C TYR A 213 -9.50 6.07 17.32
N LEU A 214 -8.71 5.25 16.63
CA LEU A 214 -9.04 3.82 16.49
C LEU A 214 -8.98 3.05 17.81
N VAL A 215 -8.15 3.50 18.76
CA VAL A 215 -8.07 2.94 20.10
C VAL A 215 -8.40 4.04 21.12
N GLY A 216 -9.69 4.15 21.45
CA GLY A 216 -10.20 5.15 22.39
C GLY A 216 -9.95 6.58 21.91
N ASN A 217 -9.42 7.41 22.81
CA ASN A 217 -9.23 8.84 22.57
C ASN A 217 -7.75 9.25 22.42
N LYS A 218 -6.89 8.31 22.02
CA LYS A 218 -5.46 8.55 21.84
C LYS A 218 -4.99 8.28 20.41
N PHE A 219 -4.35 9.28 19.81
CA PHE A 219 -3.64 9.11 18.54
C PHE A 219 -2.48 8.15 18.69
N SER A 220 -2.38 7.15 17.80
CA SER A 220 -1.37 6.10 17.91
C SER A 220 -0.91 5.56 16.56
N ILE A 221 0.02 4.62 16.58
CA ILE A 221 0.43 3.87 15.39
C ILE A 221 -0.71 3.11 14.71
N ALA A 222 -1.80 2.79 15.41
CA ALA A 222 -3.00 2.22 14.79
C ALA A 222 -3.63 3.21 13.80
N ASP A 223 -3.72 4.48 14.19
CA ASP A 223 -4.23 5.56 13.33
C ASP A 223 -3.29 5.83 12.17
N ILE A 224 -1.98 5.95 12.44
CA ILE A 224 -0.94 6.19 11.42
C ILE A 224 -0.96 5.07 10.36
N ALA A 225 -1.14 3.81 10.78
CA ALA A 225 -1.22 2.68 9.85
C ALA A 225 -2.36 2.81 8.83
N ASN A 226 -3.50 3.36 9.26
CA ASN A 226 -4.71 3.49 8.44
C ASN A 226 -4.76 4.82 7.67
N PHE A 227 -4.21 5.89 8.25
CA PHE A 227 -4.37 7.26 7.76
C PHE A 227 -3.96 7.45 6.30
N GLY A 228 -2.79 6.95 5.89
CA GLY A 228 -2.31 7.16 4.52
C GLY A 228 -3.25 6.62 3.45
N TRP A 229 -3.96 5.54 3.74
CA TRP A 229 -4.94 4.95 2.81
C TRP A 229 -6.24 5.76 2.75
N ILE A 230 -6.72 6.23 3.91
CA ILE A 230 -7.88 7.12 3.98
C ILE A 230 -7.58 8.50 3.40
N HIS A 231 -6.36 9.02 3.57
CA HIS A 231 -5.94 10.29 3.01
C HIS A 231 -6.00 10.32 1.47
N MET A 232 -5.96 9.16 0.83
CA MET A 232 -6.07 8.99 -0.62
C MET A 232 -7.39 8.27 -1.01
N LEU A 233 -8.41 8.29 -0.16
CA LEU A 233 -9.62 7.49 -0.35
C LEU A 233 -10.34 7.78 -1.68
N ARG A 234 -10.51 9.05 -2.06
CA ARG A 234 -11.20 9.42 -3.30
C ARG A 234 -10.56 8.85 -4.56
N PHE A 235 -9.25 8.63 -4.53
CA PHE A 235 -8.55 7.98 -5.64
C PHE A 235 -9.07 6.57 -5.91
N SER A 236 -9.57 5.87 -4.88
CA SER A 236 -10.14 4.52 -5.04
C SER A 236 -11.56 4.50 -5.59
N GLY A 237 -12.21 5.67 -5.75
CA GLY A 237 -13.60 5.77 -6.20
C GLY A 237 -14.62 5.78 -5.07
N VAL A 238 -14.18 5.99 -3.82
CA VAL A 238 -15.02 6.09 -2.62
C VAL A 238 -15.04 7.53 -2.11
N GLU A 239 -16.22 8.06 -1.81
CA GLU A 239 -16.35 9.42 -1.28
C GLU A 239 -16.16 9.46 0.23
N LEU A 240 -15.24 10.31 0.70
CA LEU A 240 -15.02 10.51 2.13
C LEU A 240 -16.22 11.20 2.80
N ASP A 241 -16.93 12.06 2.08
CA ASP A 241 -18.04 12.85 2.65
C ASP A 241 -19.27 11.99 3.03
N ASP A 242 -19.34 10.76 2.54
CA ASP A 242 -20.36 9.78 2.92
C ASP A 242 -20.12 9.18 4.33
N PHE A 243 -18.96 9.47 4.95
CA PHE A 243 -18.50 8.90 6.22
C PHE A 243 -18.11 10.02 7.20
N PRO A 244 -19.08 10.65 7.90
CA PRO A 244 -18.82 11.85 8.68
C PRO A 244 -17.88 11.64 9.87
N SER A 245 -17.96 10.50 10.57
CA SER A 245 -17.09 10.20 11.72
C SER A 245 -15.67 9.93 11.26
N LEU A 246 -15.52 9.20 10.14
CA LEU A 246 -14.22 8.99 9.50
C LEU A 246 -13.61 10.29 8.97
N LYS A 247 -14.44 11.17 8.38
CA LYS A 247 -14.00 12.48 7.91
C LYS A 247 -13.47 13.33 9.06
N ALA A 248 -14.18 13.38 10.19
CA ALA A 248 -13.73 14.11 11.38
C ALA A 248 -12.40 13.56 11.92
N TRP A 249 -12.24 12.23 11.98
CA TRP A 249 -10.97 11.59 12.32
C TRP A 249 -9.84 11.94 11.34
N TRP A 250 -10.13 11.92 10.04
CA TRP A 250 -9.16 12.27 9.00
C TRP A 250 -8.73 13.74 9.11
N GLU A 251 -9.66 14.67 9.30
CA GLU A 251 -9.37 16.10 9.51
C GLU A 251 -8.53 16.33 10.77
N ARG A 252 -8.88 15.65 11.88
CA ARG A 252 -8.15 15.72 13.15
C ARG A 252 -6.69 15.28 13.00
N ILE A 253 -6.44 14.18 12.29
CA ILE A 253 -5.08 13.69 12.04
C ILE A 253 -4.35 14.58 11.03
N LEU A 254 -5.02 14.99 9.96
CA LEU A 254 -4.43 15.85 8.94
C LEU A 254 -3.97 17.19 9.52
N ALA A 255 -4.67 17.74 10.51
CA ALA A 255 -4.29 18.99 11.17
C ALA A 255 -3.00 18.90 11.99
N ARG A 256 -2.46 17.71 12.26
CA ARG A 256 -1.24 17.54 13.07
C ARG A 256 -0.01 18.03 12.28
N PRO A 257 0.87 18.86 12.87
CA PRO A 257 2.05 19.36 12.18
C PRO A 257 3.01 18.24 11.73
N GLY A 258 3.23 17.22 12.56
CA GLY A 258 4.02 16.04 12.21
C GLY A 258 3.47 15.28 11.00
N VAL A 259 2.15 15.09 10.93
CA VAL A 259 1.48 14.49 9.77
C VAL A 259 1.69 15.31 8.50
N GLN A 260 1.50 16.64 8.57
CA GLN A 260 1.70 17.53 7.43
C GLN A 260 3.15 17.46 6.90
N ARG A 261 4.15 17.47 7.78
CA ARG A 261 5.54 17.31 7.38
C ARG A 261 5.79 15.93 6.77
N GLY A 262 5.27 14.87 7.39
CA GLY A 262 5.45 13.49 6.95
C GLY A 262 4.83 13.20 5.56
N LEU A 263 3.69 13.82 5.25
CA LEU A 263 3.04 13.72 3.93
C LEU A 263 3.86 14.36 2.80
N ASN A 264 4.76 15.29 3.13
CA ASN A 264 5.62 16.00 2.19
C ASN A 264 6.99 15.33 1.99
N ILE A 265 7.19 14.10 2.50
CA ILE A 265 8.42 13.32 2.33
C ILE A 265 8.19 12.17 1.35
N PRO A 266 9.09 11.97 0.35
CA PRO A 266 10.29 12.77 0.06
C PRO A 266 9.97 14.07 -0.70
N SER A 267 8.74 14.23 -1.17
CA SER A 267 8.24 15.45 -1.80
C SER A 267 6.75 15.61 -1.55
N LYS A 268 6.24 16.81 -1.80
CA LYS A 268 4.79 17.09 -1.72
C LYS A 268 4.03 16.14 -2.64
N SER A 269 3.17 15.33 -2.05
CA SER A 269 2.40 14.35 -2.81
C SER A 269 1.33 15.01 -3.67
N GLY A 270 1.18 14.50 -4.90
CA GLY A 270 0.02 14.79 -5.75
C GLY A 270 -1.24 14.00 -5.35
N PHE A 271 -1.15 13.17 -4.31
CA PHE A 271 -2.24 12.37 -3.77
C PHE A 271 -2.72 12.94 -2.44
N GLY A 272 -4.04 13.01 -2.28
CA GLY A 272 -4.69 13.52 -1.10
C GLY A 272 -6.15 13.81 -1.42
N ASN A 273 -7.04 13.69 -0.44
CA ASN A 273 -8.46 13.95 -0.63
C ASN A 273 -8.72 15.40 -1.09
N ASP A 274 -8.06 16.38 -0.47
CA ASP A 274 -8.17 17.79 -0.87
C ASP A 274 -7.49 18.06 -2.21
N THR A 275 -6.30 17.50 -2.42
CA THR A 275 -5.58 17.59 -3.70
C THR A 275 -6.41 17.02 -4.85
N TYR A 276 -7.13 15.92 -4.61
CA TYR A 276 -8.03 15.32 -5.59
C TYR A 276 -9.21 16.24 -5.91
N LEU A 277 -9.84 16.84 -4.89
CA LEU A 277 -10.95 17.79 -5.10
C LEU A 277 -10.48 19.07 -5.80
N GLN A 278 -9.29 19.57 -5.47
CA GLN A 278 -8.71 20.73 -6.14
C GLN A 278 -8.44 20.42 -7.61
N LYS A 279 -7.89 19.23 -7.90
CA LYS A 279 -7.63 18.80 -9.27
C LYS A 279 -8.92 18.64 -10.09
N LEU A 280 -10.02 18.16 -9.49
CA LEU A 280 -11.33 18.14 -10.16
C LEU A 280 -11.83 19.53 -10.57
N LYS A 281 -11.47 20.59 -9.82
CA LYS A 281 -11.84 21.97 -10.15
C LYS A 281 -10.94 22.58 -11.22
N ASP A 282 -9.63 22.34 -11.10
CA ASP A 282 -8.62 23.04 -11.89
C ASP A 282 -8.32 22.36 -13.24
N ASP A 283 -8.52 21.05 -13.34
CA ASP A 283 -8.17 20.24 -14.51
C ASP A 283 -9.44 19.61 -15.11
N LYS A 284 -9.96 20.26 -16.17
CA LYS A 284 -11.18 19.82 -16.87
C LYS A 284 -11.04 18.42 -17.49
N GLU A 285 -9.85 18.07 -17.98
CA GLU A 285 -9.61 16.75 -18.58
C GLU A 285 -9.63 15.66 -17.51
N PHE A 286 -9.02 15.94 -16.36
CA PHE A 286 -9.11 15.04 -15.21
C PHE A 286 -10.55 14.89 -14.72
N ALA A 287 -11.30 15.99 -14.61
CA ALA A 287 -12.70 15.97 -14.19
C ALA A 287 -13.59 15.12 -15.12
N GLU A 288 -13.40 15.22 -16.44
CA GLU A 288 -14.09 14.40 -17.43
C GLU A 288 -13.78 12.92 -17.25
N LYS A 289 -12.49 12.57 -17.17
CA LYS A 289 -12.04 11.18 -16.96
C LYS A 289 -12.57 10.59 -15.66
N GLU A 290 -12.63 11.38 -14.59
CA GLU A 290 -13.20 10.94 -13.32
C GLU A 290 -14.71 10.72 -13.40
N ARG A 291 -15.45 11.57 -14.13
CA ARG A 291 -16.88 11.37 -14.35
C ARG A 291 -17.15 10.05 -15.07
N GLU A 292 -16.46 9.82 -16.19
CA GLU A 292 -16.59 8.55 -16.92
C GLU A 292 -16.22 7.33 -16.05
N LEU A 293 -15.16 7.45 -15.25
CA LEU A 293 -14.73 6.38 -14.36
C LEU A 293 -15.83 6.05 -13.33
N ARG A 294 -16.42 7.07 -12.70
CA ARG A 294 -17.51 6.91 -11.73
C ARG A 294 -18.74 6.26 -12.35
N GLU A 295 -19.12 6.66 -13.56
CA GLU A 295 -20.22 6.03 -14.30
C GLU A 295 -19.95 4.55 -14.57
N LYS A 296 -18.73 4.20 -15.00
CA LYS A 296 -18.33 2.80 -15.22
C LYS A 296 -18.34 1.97 -13.94
N VAL A 297 -17.86 2.52 -12.83
CA VAL A 297 -17.91 1.85 -11.51
C VAL A 297 -19.36 1.65 -11.07
N LYS A 298 -20.21 2.68 -11.23
CA LYS A 298 -21.64 2.60 -10.89
C LYS A 298 -22.36 1.53 -11.71
N ALA A 299 -22.19 1.55 -13.03
CA ALA A 299 -22.76 0.55 -13.93
C ALA A 299 -22.27 -0.87 -13.59
N ALA A 300 -20.99 -1.02 -13.24
CA ALA A 300 -20.46 -2.30 -12.79
C ALA A 300 -21.10 -2.77 -11.48
N LYS A 301 -21.31 -1.88 -10.49
CA LYS A 301 -22.01 -2.24 -9.25
C LYS A 301 -23.45 -2.68 -9.52
N GLU A 302 -24.17 -1.96 -10.38
CA GLU A 302 -25.53 -2.31 -10.79
C GLU A 302 -25.57 -3.67 -11.50
N GLN A 303 -24.68 -3.89 -12.46
CA GLN A 303 -24.56 -5.15 -13.21
C GLN A 303 -24.38 -6.37 -12.30
N TYR A 304 -23.55 -6.24 -11.27
CA TYR A 304 -23.24 -7.34 -10.34
C TYR A 304 -24.05 -7.29 -9.03
N GLY A 305 -25.07 -6.42 -8.96
CA GLY A 305 -25.98 -6.34 -7.82
C GLY A 305 -25.31 -5.93 -6.50
N TYR A 306 -24.18 -5.22 -6.56
CA TYR A 306 -23.52 -4.74 -5.35
C TYR A 306 -24.39 -3.70 -4.64
N LYS A 307 -24.69 -3.97 -3.38
CA LYS A 307 -25.36 -3.05 -2.46
C LYS A 307 -24.43 -2.78 -1.31
N TYR A 308 -24.11 -1.52 -1.09
CA TYR A 308 -23.35 -1.13 0.07
C TYR A 308 -24.12 -1.53 1.34
N SER A 309 -23.45 -2.30 2.20
CA SER A 309 -23.94 -2.66 3.53
C SER A 309 -22.73 -2.71 4.45
N SER A 310 -22.60 -1.72 5.34
CA SER A 310 -21.63 -1.81 6.43
C SER A 310 -22.17 -2.74 7.53
N PRO A 311 -21.32 -3.58 8.16
CA PRO A 311 -21.72 -4.40 9.31
C PRO A 311 -22.16 -3.61 10.54
#